data_AF-A0A6N2K822-F1
#
_entry.id   AF-A0A6N2K822-F1
#
_cell.length_a   1.000
_cell.length_b   1.000
_cell.length_c   1.000
_cell.angle_alpha   90.00
_cell.angle_beta   90.00
_cell.angle_gamma   90.00
#
_symmetry.space_group_name_H-M   'P 1'
#
loop_
_entity.id
_entity.type
_entity.pdbx_description
1 polymer ?
#
loop_
_entity_poly.entity_id
_entity_poly.type
_entity_poly.pdbx_seq_one_letter_code
_entity_poly.pdbx_strand_id
1 'polypeptide(L)' 'MGEQLGLLKVTVVQGKRLVIRDFKTSDPYVILKLGNQTAKTKVINSCLNPVWNEELSFSLREPVGVLRSI' A
#
# COMPACT_ATOMS: atom_id res chain seq x y z
N MET A 1 16.17 0.64 21.04
CA MET A 1 15.57 1.01 19.74
C MET A 1 16.39 0.31 18.68
N GLY A 2 15.81 -0.62 17.91
CA GLY A 2 16.55 -1.40 16.91
C GLY A 2 17.15 -0.51 15.82
N GLU A 3 18.32 -0.92 15.30
CA GLU A 3 19.05 -0.23 14.25
C GLU A 3 18.26 -0.20 12.93
N GLN A 4 18.30 0.91 12.20
CA GLN A 4 17.65 0.99 10.89
C GLN A 4 18.53 0.33 9.82
N LEU A 5 18.09 -0.81 9.30
CA LEU A 5 18.76 -1.61 8.27
C LEU A 5 18.61 -1.01 6.87
N GLY A 6 17.57 -0.22 6.62
CA GLY A 6 17.32 0.39 5.31
C GLY A 6 15.97 1.09 5.17
N LEU A 7 15.69 1.54 3.95
CA LEU A 7 14.42 2.18 3.57
C LEU A 7 13.75 1.37 2.46
N LEU A 8 12.55 0.86 2.72
CA LEU A 8 11.72 0.23 1.69
C LEU A 8 10.82 1.31 1.08
N LYS A 9 11.00 1.58 -0.22
CA LYS A 9 10.13 2.45 -1.00
C LYS A 9 9.16 1.61 -1.81
N VAL A 10 7.87 1.91 -1.70
CA VAL A 10 6.80 1.23 -2.44
C VAL A 10 6.03 2.27 -3.22
N THR A 11 6.05 2.15 -4.55
CA THR A 11 5.25 2.99 -5.44
C THR A 11 3.95 2.27 -5.76
N VAL A 12 2.82 2.80 -5.27
CA VAL A 12 1.49 2.33 -5.66
C VAL A 12 1.11 3.03 -6.96
N VAL A 13 1.17 2.28 -8.07
CA VAL A 13 0.94 2.83 -9.42
C VAL A 13 -0.55 2.96 -9.70
N GLN A 14 -1.26 1.84 -9.84
CA GLN A 14 -2.67 1.82 -10.25
C GLN A 14 -3.39 0.53 -9.84
N GLY A 15 -4.72 0.62 -9.75
CA GLY A 15 -5.64 -0.51 -9.69
C GLY A 15 -6.37 -0.64 -11.03
N LYS A 16 -6.76 -1.86 -11.41
CA LYS A 16 -7.47 -2.12 -12.68
C LYS A 16 -8.70 -2.97 -12.43
N ARG A 17 -9.84 -2.53 -12.97
CA ARG A 17 -11.13 -3.24 -12.90
C ARG A 17 -11.49 -3.66 -11.47
N LEU A 18 -11.44 -2.70 -10.56
CA LEU A 18 -11.84 -2.93 -9.17
C LEU A 18 -13.33 -3.26 -9.09
N VAL A 19 -13.70 -4.01 -8.05
CA VAL A 19 -15.08 -4.41 -7.79
C VAL A 19 -15.89 -3.18 -7.38
N ILE A 20 -17.09 -3.05 -7.93
CA ILE A 20 -18.06 -2.04 -7.48
C ILE A 20 -18.48 -2.37 -6.04
N ARG A 21 -18.24 -1.41 -5.14
CA ARG A 21 -18.65 -1.49 -3.73
C ARG A 21 -19.67 -0.43 -3.34
N ASP A 22 -19.93 0.54 -4.22
CA ASP A 22 -21.01 1.51 -4.10
C ASP A 22 -22.11 1.20 -5.14
N PHE A 23 -22.82 2.22 -5.62
CA PHE A 23 -23.90 2.05 -6.61
C PHE A 23 -23.40 1.61 -7.99
N LYS A 24 -22.33 2.26 -8.48
CA LYS A 24 -21.75 2.02 -9.82
C LYS A 24 -20.23 1.99 -9.83
N THR A 25 -19.60 2.41 -8.74
CA THR A 25 -18.15 2.66 -8.62
C THR A 25 -17.65 2.27 -7.24
N SER A 26 -16.43 2.69 -6.91
CA SER A 26 -15.82 2.61 -5.58
C SER A 26 -14.96 3.85 -5.32
N ASP A 27 -14.63 4.11 -4.06
CA ASP A 27 -13.64 5.10 -3.63
C ASP A 27 -12.32 4.41 -3.18
N PRO A 28 -11.54 3.81 -4.10
CA PRO A 28 -10.40 2.97 -3.72
C PRO A 28 -9.23 3.75 -3.10
N TYR A 29 -8.57 3.08 -2.16
CA TYR A 29 -7.27 3.43 -1.59
C TYR A 29 -6.53 2.15 -1.19
N VAL A 30 -5.22 2.23 -1.00
CA VAL A 30 -4.38 1.10 -0.59
C VAL A 30 -3.80 1.38 0.80
N ILE A 31 -3.88 0.39 1.69
CA ILE A 31 -3.17 0.38 2.97
C ILE A 31 -1.99 -0.58 2.84
N LEU A 32 -0.78 -0.08 3.08
CA LEU A 32 0.44 -0.88 3.18
C LEU A 32 0.85 -1.01 4.65
N LYS A 33 1.24 -2.22 5.05
CA LYS A 33 1.67 -2.53 6.42
C LYS A 33 3.03 -3.21 6.40
N LEU A 34 3.97 -2.72 7.22
CA LEU A 34 5.27 -3.34 7.47
C LEU A 34 5.51 -3.44 8.98
N GLY A 35 5.22 -4.61 9.56
CA GLY A 35 5.19 -4.80 11.01
C GLY A 35 4.21 -3.79 11.65
N ASN A 36 4.73 -2.93 12.52
CA ASN A 36 3.95 -1.89 13.20
C ASN A 36 3.80 -0.58 12.40
N GLN A 37 4.41 -0.49 11.21
CA GLN A 37 4.29 0.70 10.36
C GLN A 37 3.11 0.52 9.40
N THR A 38 2.26 1.54 9.29
CA THR A 38 1.13 1.56 8.35
C THR A 38 1.16 2.86 7.56
N ALA A 39 0.99 2.77 6.25
CA ALA A 39 0.80 3.92 5.37
C ALA A 39 -0.40 3.69 4.46
N LYS A 40 -1.05 4.77 4.04
CA LYS A 40 -2.20 4.71 3.13
C LYS A 40 -2.01 5.68 1.97
N THR A 41 -2.50 5.30 0.79
CA THR A 41 -2.58 6.21 -0.34
C THR A 41 -3.73 7.20 -0.15
N LYS A 42 -3.77 8.22 -1.02
CA LYS A 42 -4.99 9.01 -1.22
C LYS A 42 -6.16 8.13 -1.67
N VAL A 43 -7.36 8.55 -1.30
CA VAL A 43 -8.61 8.00 -1.82
C VAL A 43 -8.86 8.62 -3.18
N ILE A 44 -9.19 7.80 -4.18
CA ILE A 44 -9.64 8.27 -5.49
C ILE A 44 -11.13 8.00 -5.57
N ASN A 45 -11.95 9.05 -5.63
CA ASN A 45 -13.40 8.90 -5.55
C ASN A 45 -13.99 8.34 -6.86
N SER A 46 -14.99 7.48 -6.74
CA SER A 46 -15.85 6.97 -7.81
C SER A 46 -15.08 6.45 -9.02
N CYS A 47 -14.05 5.63 -8.79
CA CYS A 47 -13.16 5.12 -9.82
C CYS A 47 -12.87 3.62 -9.65
N LEU A 48 -13.04 2.84 -10.73
CA LEU A 48 -12.69 1.41 -10.76
C LEU A 48 -11.30 1.13 -11.36
N ASN A 49 -10.64 2.17 -11.90
CA ASN A 49 -9.29 2.08 -12.45
C ASN A 49 -8.42 3.22 -11.89
N PRO A 50 -8.25 3.28 -10.55
CA PRO A 50 -7.52 4.37 -9.91
C PRO A 50 -6.04 4.36 -10.33
N VAL A 51 -5.48 5.54 -10.55
CA VAL A 51 -4.04 5.76 -10.76
C VAL A 51 -3.55 6.67 -9.64
N TRP A 52 -2.73 6.14 -8.73
CA TRP A 52 -2.22 6.89 -7.58
C TRP A 52 -0.84 7.49 -7.87
N ASN A 53 0.07 6.71 -8.46
CA ASN A 53 1.49 7.07 -8.61
C ASN A 53 2.08 7.64 -7.31
N GLU A 54 1.78 7.00 -6.17
CA GLU A 54 2.12 7.49 -4.84
C GLU A 54 3.25 6.63 -4.24
N GLU A 55 4.34 7.28 -3.83
CA GLU A 55 5.46 6.62 -3.13
C GLU A 55 5.22 6.64 -1.61
N LEU A 56 5.21 5.46 -1.01
CA LEU A 56 5.13 5.27 0.44
C LEU A 56 6.44 4.62 0.91
N SER A 57 7.01 5.13 2.01
CA SER A 57 8.31 4.69 2.51
C SER A 57 8.21 4.11 3.92
N PHE A 58 8.97 3.04 4.17
CA PHE A 58 8.99 2.32 5.43
C PHE A 58 10.42 2.08 5.92
N SER A 59 10.65 2.24 7.23
CA SER A 59 11.93 1.93 7.85
C SER A 59 12.07 0.42 8.07
N LEU A 60 13.10 -0.20 7.51
CA LEU A 60 13.47 -1.57 7.82
C LEU A 60 14.29 -1.56 9.10
N ARG A 61 13.79 -2.18 10.17
CA ARG A 61 14.44 -2.21 11.50
C ARG A 61 14.86 -3.61 11.95
N GLU A 62 14.27 -4.63 11.35
CA GLU A 62 14.57 -6.04 11.61
C GLU A 62 14.58 -6.78 10.26
N PRO A 63 15.36 -7.86 10.10
CA PRO A 63 15.26 -8.72 8.92
C PRO A 63 13.82 -9.23 8.87
N VAL A 64 13.08 -8.87 7.81
CA VAL A 64 11.74 -9.39 7.57
C VAL A 64 11.94 -10.88 7.35
N GLY A 65 11.75 -11.67 8.41
CA GLY A 65 11.91 -13.12 8.38
C GLY A 65 11.17 -13.62 7.14
N VAL A 66 11.94 -14.28 6.25
CA VAL A 66 11.52 -14.81 4.95
C VAL A 66 10.02 -15.08 4.98
N LEU A 67 9.25 -14.30 4.21
CA LEU A 67 7.82 -14.52 4.00
C LEU A 67 7.67 -15.97 3.52
N ARG A 68 7.50 -16.90 4.46
CA ARG A 68 7.23 -18.29 4.15
C ARG A 68 5.84 -18.26 3.56
N SER A 69 5.76 -18.34 2.24
CA SER A 69 4.54 -18.69 1.53
C SER A 69 3.97 -19.92 2.22
N ILE A 70 2.81 -19.73 2.85
CA ILE A 70 1.89 -20.80 3.22
C ILE A 70 1.07 -21.10 1.98
#